data_AF-A0A943W679-F1
#
_entry.id   AF-A0A943W679-F1
#
_cell.length_a   1.000
_cell.length_b   1.000
_cell.length_c   1.000
_cell.angle_alpha   90.00
_cell.angle_beta   90.00
_cell.angle_gamma   90.00
#
_symmetry.space_group_name_H-M   'P 1'
#
loop_
_entity.id
_entity.type
_entity.pdbx_description
1 polymer ?
#
loop_
_entity_poly.entity_id
_entity_poly.type
_entity_poly.pdbx_seq_one_letter_code
_entity_poly.pdbx_strand_id
1 'polypeptide(L)'
;MNKALKDYTREEWEAVCNRCGKCCLVKIQDDETDEIFYTDVVCRYMDMETCTCTRYDERCTLVPSCLKLTPENIDKIDWMPQSCAYRALFEHRPKPPRQSISGRCVPETLVSDEELEDHIVDWEDL
;
A
#
# COMPACT_ATOMS: atom_id res chain seq x y z
N MET A 1 -5.46 -6.96 -22.43
CA MET A 1 -6.13 -8.08 -21.72
C MET A 1 -7.54 -7.59 -21.34
N ASN A 2 -8.60 -8.24 -21.83
CA ASN A 2 -10.01 -7.84 -21.62
C ASN A 2 -10.71 -8.75 -20.59
N LYS A 3 -10.10 -8.94 -19.42
CA LYS A 3 -10.74 -9.68 -18.31
C LYS A 3 -11.36 -8.66 -17.36
N ALA A 4 -12.65 -8.82 -17.02
CA ALA A 4 -13.27 -7.95 -16.03
C ALA A 4 -12.67 -8.22 -14.66
N LEU A 5 -12.49 -7.18 -13.84
CA LEU A 5 -11.82 -7.30 -12.52
C LEU A 5 -12.51 -8.33 -11.62
N LYS A 6 -13.85 -8.37 -11.63
CA LYS A 6 -14.66 -9.34 -10.88
C LYS A 6 -14.39 -10.81 -11.21
N ASP A 7 -13.77 -11.09 -12.36
CA ASP A 7 -13.52 -12.46 -12.82
C ASP A 7 -12.12 -12.94 -12.38
N TYR A 8 -11.31 -12.10 -11.73
CA TYR A 8 -9.99 -12.49 -11.24
C TYR A 8 -10.13 -13.51 -10.12
N THR A 9 -9.42 -14.62 -10.26
CA THR A 9 -9.16 -15.53 -9.15
C THR A 9 -8.27 -14.84 -8.12
N ARG A 10 -8.21 -15.39 -6.90
CA ARG A 10 -7.32 -14.87 -5.86
C ARG A 10 -5.86 -14.86 -6.35
N GLU A 11 -5.42 -15.92 -7.00
CA GLU A 11 -4.06 -16.09 -7.49
C GLU A 11 -3.71 -15.06 -8.58
N GLU A 12 -4.62 -14.85 -9.54
CA GLU A 12 -4.42 -13.83 -10.57
C GLU A 12 -4.42 -12.42 -9.98
N TRP A 13 -5.28 -12.15 -9.01
CA TRP A 13 -5.32 -10.86 -8.32
C TRP A 13 -4.00 -10.59 -7.61
N GLU A 14 -3.54 -11.52 -6.77
CA GLU A 14 -2.28 -11.40 -6.04
C GLU A 14 -1.06 -11.24 -6.97
N ALA A 15 -1.11 -11.83 -8.17
CA ALA A 15 -0.07 -11.69 -9.19
C ALA A 15 0.01 -10.28 -9.82
N VAL A 16 -1.04 -9.45 -9.69
CA VAL A 16 -1.02 -8.05 -10.14
C VAL A 16 -0.04 -7.23 -9.30
N CYS A 17 0.05 -7.52 -8.00
CA CYS A 17 0.87 -6.78 -7.04
C CYS A 17 2.34 -6.65 -7.50
N ASN A 18 2.90 -5.43 -7.39
CA ASN A 18 4.31 -5.16 -7.67
C ASN A 18 5.25 -5.45 -6.48
N ARG A 19 4.69 -5.84 -5.32
CA ARG A 19 5.44 -6.03 -4.06
C ARG A 19 6.37 -4.83 -3.78
N CYS A 20 5.80 -3.63 -3.90
CA CYS A 20 6.51 -2.37 -3.68
C CYS A 20 6.50 -1.92 -2.21
N GLY A 21 5.57 -2.44 -1.39
CA GLY A 21 5.47 -2.16 0.04
C GLY A 21 4.73 -0.87 0.42
N LYS A 22 4.34 -0.03 -0.54
CA LYS A 22 3.68 1.27 -0.27
C LYS A 22 2.34 1.18 0.45
N CYS A 23 1.59 0.10 0.21
CA CYS A 23 0.35 -0.16 0.94
C CYS A 23 0.58 -0.50 2.43
N CYS A 24 1.81 -0.81 2.84
CA CYS A 24 2.18 -1.10 4.22
C CYS A 24 2.85 0.08 4.93
N LEU A 25 3.05 1.21 4.24
CA LEU A 25 3.41 2.45 4.92
C LEU A 25 2.25 2.84 5.84
N VAL A 26 2.54 3.39 7.01
CA VAL A 26 1.53 4.01 7.86
C VAL A 26 1.04 5.28 7.16
N LYS A 27 -0.25 5.57 7.27
CA LYS A 27 -0.85 6.79 6.74
C LYS A 27 -1.47 7.59 7.87
N ILE A 28 -1.38 8.90 7.75
CA ILE A 28 -2.13 9.84 8.59
C ILE A 28 -3.33 10.30 7.77
N GLN A 29 -4.49 10.38 8.41
CA GLN A 29 -5.67 11.01 7.84
C GLN A 29 -5.88 12.32 8.59
N ASP A 30 -6.03 13.42 7.86
CA ASP A 30 -6.37 14.70 8.44
C ASP A 30 -7.83 14.72 8.88
N ASP A 31 -8.08 15.11 10.13
CA ASP A 31 -9.40 15.05 10.76
C ASP A 31 -10.39 16.10 10.21
N GLU A 32 -9.91 17.15 9.53
CA GLU A 32 -10.75 18.22 8.99
C GLU A 32 -11.08 18.02 7.50
N THR A 33 -10.15 17.45 6.74
CA THR A 33 -10.19 17.37 5.28
C THR A 33 -10.33 15.96 4.72
N ASP A 34 -10.16 14.93 5.57
CA ASP A 34 -10.02 13.53 5.17
C ASP A 34 -8.83 13.25 4.24
N GLU A 35 -7.88 14.20 4.11
CA GLU A 35 -6.69 14.03 3.28
C GLU A 35 -5.76 12.96 3.86
N ILE A 36 -5.25 12.08 3.01
CA ILE A 36 -4.37 10.97 3.40
C ILE A 36 -2.92 11.32 3.09
N PHE A 37 -2.10 11.40 4.14
CA PHE A 37 -0.67 11.62 4.04
C PHE A 37 0.09 10.30 4.18
N TYR A 38 1.06 10.09 3.28
CA TYR A 38 1.99 8.99 3.39
C TYR A 38 3.12 9.33 4.34
N THR A 39 3.57 8.33 5.09
CA THR A 39 4.81 8.42 5.88
C THR A 39 5.85 7.45 5.35
N ASP A 40 7.12 7.63 5.73
CA ASP A 40 8.15 6.62 5.52
C ASP A 40 8.14 5.49 6.58
N VAL A 41 7.17 5.50 7.50
CA VAL A 41 7.02 4.50 8.54
C VAL A 41 6.30 3.27 7.99
N VAL A 42 6.79 2.07 8.30
CA VAL A 42 6.21 0.81 7.81
C VAL A 42 5.69 -0.08 8.93
N CYS A 43 4.62 -0.82 8.63
CA CYS A 43 4.05 -1.83 9.52
C CYS A 43 5.12 -2.79 10.08
N ARG A 44 4.99 -3.17 11.36
CA ARG A 44 5.91 -4.07 12.08
C ARG A 44 6.09 -5.46 11.46
N TYR A 45 5.21 -5.86 10.55
CA TYR A 45 5.29 -7.14 9.84
C TYR A 45 5.85 -7.01 8.41
N MET A 46 6.27 -5.82 7.99
CA MET A 46 6.94 -5.61 6.70
C MET A 46 8.41 -6.03 6.79
N ASP A 47 8.83 -6.92 5.89
CA ASP A 47 10.24 -7.14 5.61
C ASP A 47 10.73 -6.05 4.63
N MET A 48 11.58 -5.15 5.12
CA MET A 48 12.08 -3.99 4.37
C MET A 48 13.09 -4.35 3.27
N GLU A 49 13.72 -5.53 3.34
CA GLU A 49 14.63 -6.01 2.29
C GLU A 49 13.84 -6.57 1.11
N THR A 50 12.84 -7.40 1.39
CA THR A 50 12.03 -8.05 0.34
C THR A 50 10.80 -7.25 -0.09
N CYS A 51 10.41 -6.25 0.71
CA CYS A 51 9.16 -5.49 0.60
C CYS A 51 7.92 -6.40 0.60
N THR A 52 7.93 -7.44 1.44
CA THR A 52 6.81 -8.36 1.61
C THR A 52 6.35 -8.43 3.06
N CYS A 53 5.05 -8.67 3.26
CA CYS A 53 4.51 -8.86 4.60
C CYS A 53 4.82 -10.27 5.08
N THR A 54 5.48 -10.39 6.23
CA THR A 54 5.82 -11.67 6.88
C THR A 54 4.60 -12.38 7.48
N ARG A 55 3.46 -11.67 7.60
CA ARG A 55 2.18 -12.19 8.12
C ARG A 55 1.02 -11.93 7.18
N TYR A 56 1.24 -12.05 5.86
CA TYR A 56 0.27 -11.63 4.84
C TYR A 56 -1.13 -12.26 5.00
N ASP A 57 -1.22 -13.56 5.31
CA ASP A 57 -2.52 -14.24 5.45
C ASP A 57 -3.30 -13.83 6.69
N GLU A 58 -2.62 -13.39 7.75
CA GLU A 58 -3.21 -12.97 9.03
C GLU A 58 -3.23 -11.44 9.21
N ARG A 59 -2.80 -10.68 8.18
CA ARG A 59 -2.49 -9.26 8.31
C ARG A 59 -3.65 -8.42 8.84
N CYS A 60 -4.88 -8.68 8.39
CA CYS A 60 -6.06 -7.93 8.84
C CYS A 60 -6.54 -8.37 10.23
N THR A 61 -6.09 -9.53 10.72
CA THR A 61 -6.34 -9.96 12.11
C THR A 61 -5.34 -9.32 13.06
N LEU A 62 -4.07 -9.26 12.66
CA LEU A 62 -2.99 -8.68 13.46
C LEU A 62 -2.96 -7.15 13.43
N VAL A 63 -3.37 -6.56 12.31
CA VAL A 63 -3.40 -5.12 12.06
C VAL A 63 -4.77 -4.81 11.42
N PRO A 64 -5.79 -4.46 12.22
CA PRO A 64 -7.15 -4.22 11.72
C PRO A 64 -7.23 -3.10 10.67
N SER A 65 -6.31 -2.14 10.70
CA SER A 65 -6.17 -1.07 9.71
C SER A 65 -5.47 -1.50 8.42
N CYS A 66 -4.98 -2.74 8.32
CA CYS A 66 -4.26 -3.21 7.14
C CYS A 66 -5.19 -3.26 5.92
N LEU A 67 -4.74 -2.63 4.82
CA LEU A 67 -5.50 -2.60 3.58
C LEU A 67 -5.75 -4.00 3.01
N LYS A 68 -7.03 -4.34 2.88
CA LYS A 68 -7.50 -5.49 2.09
C LYS A 68 -8.03 -5.01 0.75
N LEU A 69 -7.14 -4.94 -0.24
CA LEU A 69 -7.49 -4.53 -1.59
C LEU A 69 -8.10 -5.70 -2.37
N THR A 70 -9.26 -5.49 -2.96
CA THR A 70 -10.00 -6.47 -3.75
C THR A 70 -10.48 -5.87 -5.08
N PRO A 71 -10.85 -6.68 -6.07
CA PRO A 71 -11.45 -6.19 -7.30
C PRO A 71 -12.68 -5.29 -7.10
N GLU A 72 -13.41 -5.46 -6.00
CA GLU A 72 -14.69 -4.79 -5.71
C GLU A 72 -14.56 -3.48 -4.93
N ASN A 73 -13.37 -3.16 -4.39
CA ASN A 73 -13.17 -1.96 -3.58
C ASN A 73 -12.09 -1.02 -4.11
N ILE A 74 -11.39 -1.39 -5.18
CA ILE A 74 -10.29 -0.60 -5.71
C ILE A 74 -10.70 0.81 -6.17
N ASP A 75 -11.94 0.95 -6.63
CA ASP A 75 -12.55 2.22 -7.05
C ASP A 75 -12.84 3.16 -5.87
N LYS A 76 -12.81 2.65 -4.63
CA LYS A 76 -13.11 3.38 -3.39
C LYS A 76 -11.86 3.79 -2.61
N ILE A 77 -10.68 3.49 -3.14
CA ILE A 77 -9.40 3.73 -2.44
C ILE A 77 -8.58 4.69 -3.31
N ASP A 78 -9.00 5.95 -3.26
CA ASP A 78 -8.48 7.08 -4.02
C ASP A 78 -7.05 7.50 -3.63
N TRP A 79 -6.66 7.27 -2.38
CA TRP A 79 -5.33 7.57 -1.85
C TRP A 79 -4.24 6.60 -2.34
N MET A 80 -4.57 5.47 -2.96
CA MET A 80 -3.54 4.52 -3.44
C MET A 80 -2.64 5.16 -4.50
N PRO A 81 -1.33 4.91 -4.49
CA PRO A 81 -0.41 5.70 -5.30
C PRO A 81 -0.60 5.43 -6.79
N GLN A 82 -0.27 6.40 -7.65
CA GLN A 82 -0.38 6.23 -9.11
C GLN A 82 0.50 5.10 -9.65
N SER A 83 1.58 4.79 -8.92
CA SER A 83 2.49 3.67 -9.15
C SER A 83 1.95 2.31 -8.67
N CYS A 84 0.76 2.24 -8.09
CA CYS A 84 0.15 0.97 -7.70
C CYS A 84 -0.27 0.17 -8.94
N ALA A 85 0.22 -1.08 -9.04
CA ALA A 85 -0.11 -1.97 -10.15
C ALA A 85 -1.61 -2.30 -10.22
N TYR A 86 -2.28 -2.43 -9.08
CA TYR A 86 -3.72 -2.65 -9.05
C TYR A 86 -4.48 -1.43 -9.57
N ARG A 87 -4.08 -0.21 -9.16
CA ARG A 87 -4.72 1.03 -9.61
C ARG A 87 -4.54 1.22 -11.11
N ALA A 88 -3.33 0.99 -11.61
CA ALA A 88 -3.05 1.02 -13.04
C ALA A 88 -3.91 -0.01 -13.83
N LEU A 89 -4.11 -1.21 -13.29
CA LEU A 89 -4.99 -2.21 -13.90
C LEU A 89 -6.45 -1.74 -13.97
N PHE A 90 -6.97 -1.16 -12.88
CA PHE A 90 -8.32 -0.61 -12.82
C PHE A 90 -8.51 0.56 -13.80
N GLU A 91 -7.53 1.45 -13.91
CA GLU A 91 -7.55 2.60 -14.81
C GLU A 91 -7.14 2.25 -16.26
N HIS A 92 -6.95 0.96 -16.57
CA HIS A 92 -6.52 0.48 -17.88
C HIS A 92 -5.21 1.10 -18.39
N ARG A 93 -4.30 1.43 -17.47
CA ARG A 93 -2.95 1.94 -17.74
C ARG A 93 -1.92 0.80 -17.80
N PRO A 94 -0.76 1.01 -18.45
CA PRO A 94 0.35 0.09 -18.36
C PRO A 94 0.79 -0.15 -16.92
N LYS A 95 1.19 -1.39 -16.60
CA LYS A 95 1.72 -1.73 -15.28
C LYS A 95 2.97 -0.88 -15.00
N PRO A 96 2.99 -0.07 -13.94
CA PRO A 96 4.11 0.81 -13.65
C PRO A 96 5.35 0.00 -13.24
N PRO A 97 6.56 0.55 -13.45
CA PRO A 97 7.79 -0.08 -12.96
C PRO A 97 7.75 -0.21 -11.44
N ARG A 98 8.43 -1.24 -10.91
CA ARG A 98 8.52 -1.43 -9.47
C ARG A 98 9.40 -0.35 -8.85
N GLN A 99 8.79 0.55 -8.08
CA GLN A 99 9.48 1.49 -7.20
C GLN A 99 9.11 1.16 -5.76
N SER A 100 10.07 0.63 -5.01
CA SER A 100 9.84 0.06 -3.68
C SER A 100 10.26 0.98 -2.55
N ILE A 101 9.72 0.71 -1.36
CA ILE A 101 10.06 1.39 -0.11
C ILE A 101 11.43 0.97 0.47
N SER A 102 12.07 -0.07 -0.08
CA SER A 102 13.36 -0.58 0.43
C SER A 102 14.42 0.52 0.46
N GLY A 103 15.11 0.65 1.60
CA GLY A 103 16.12 1.69 1.82
C GLY A 103 15.56 3.11 2.02
N ARG A 104 14.23 3.26 2.13
CA ARG A 104 13.55 4.55 2.28
C ARG A 104 12.58 4.58 3.46
N CYS A 105 12.60 3.59 4.35
CA CYS A 105 11.60 3.46 5.39
C CYS A 105 12.18 3.04 6.75
N VAL A 106 11.42 3.31 7.80
CA VAL A 106 11.69 2.92 9.19
C VAL A 106 10.51 2.11 9.76
N PRO A 107 10.75 1.13 10.64
CA PRO A 107 9.66 0.35 11.22
C PRO A 107 8.87 1.16 12.25
N GLU A 108 7.55 0.98 12.29
CA GLU A 108 6.64 1.64 13.25
C GLU A 108 6.96 1.33 14.72
N THR A 109 7.79 0.33 15.01
CA THR A 109 8.25 0.04 16.38
C THR A 109 9.29 1.02 16.89
N LEU A 110 9.84 1.88 16.03
CA LEU A 110 10.86 2.87 16.36
C LEU A 110 10.34 4.32 16.29
N VAL A 111 9.08 4.51 15.89
CA VAL A 111 8.45 5.83 15.74
C VAL A 111 7.19 5.82 16.61
N SER A 112 7.07 6.78 17.51
CA SER A 112 5.85 6.95 18.29
C SER A 112 4.76 7.62 17.47
N ASP A 113 3.49 7.50 17.91
CA ASP A 113 2.36 8.13 17.22
C ASP A 113 2.52 9.67 17.15
N GLU A 114 3.16 10.29 18.16
CA GLU A 114 3.43 11.74 18.22
C GLU A 114 4.50 12.19 17.21
N GLU A 115 5.42 11.29 16.82
CA GLU A 115 6.49 11.58 15.86
C GLU A 115 6.06 11.32 14.41
N LEU A 116 4.89 10.70 14.19
CA LEU A 116 4.48 10.21 12.87
C LEU A 116 4.36 11.33 11.81
N GLU A 117 3.99 12.54 12.23
CA GLU A 117 3.91 13.72 11.34
C GLU A 117 5.28 14.16 10.81
N ASP A 118 6.35 14.00 11.60
CA ASP A 118 7.73 14.29 11.17
C ASP A 118 8.22 13.32 10.08
N HIS A 119 7.51 12.21 9.91
CA HIS A 119 7.78 11.17 8.94
C HIS A 119 6.94 11.28 7.66
N ILE A 120 6.12 12.33 7.50
CA ILE A 120 5.36 12.56 6.26
C ILE A 120 6.31 12.75 5.07
N VAL A 121 6.01 12.08 3.96
CA VAL A 121 6.81 12.10 2.73
C VAL A 121 5.99 12.46 1.51
N ASP A 122 6.64 13.16 0.57
CA ASP A 122 6.12 13.50 -0.75
C ASP A 122 7.04 12.94 -1.84
N TRP A 123 7.00 11.62 -2.02
CA TRP A 123 7.75 10.96 -3.08
C TRP A 123 6.98 11.03 -4.39
N GLU A 124 7.66 11.33 -5.50
CA GLU A 124 7.03 11.46 -6.84
C GLU A 124 6.24 10.21 -7.30
N ASP A 125 6.52 9.06 -6.70
CA ASP A 125 5.90 7.79 -7.03
C ASP A 125 4.76 7.39 -6.09
N LEU A 126 4.32 8.26 -5.19
CA LEU A 126 3.15 8.08 -4.34
C LEU A 126 1.84 8.54 -5.01
#